data_AF-A0A1V2LTM1-F1
#
_entry.id   AF-A0A1V2LTM1-F1
#
_cell.length_a   1.000
_cell.length_b   1.000
_cell.length_c   1.000
_cell.angle_alpha   90.00
_cell.angle_beta   90.00
_cell.angle_gamma   90.00
#
_symmetry.space_group_name_H-M   'P 1'
#
loop_
_entity.id
_entity.type
_entity.pdbx_description
1 polymer ?
#
loop_
_entity_poly.entity_id
_entity_poly.type
_entity_poly.pdbx_seq_one_letter_code
_entity_poly.pdbx_strand_id
1 'polypeptide(L)'
;MLGELSRTYDALGEIYQSEKKSKLEKYDMFLVWIKRKHDINQDINEIIDSSPEGETYSSLLKESKELSYEIDRMERELLHLRKKRKLVNQQLLETKSLLDIKLNKHYNELETLEQKEVLEISFLYKEKLLVSKDMSDVEVFKKLKTQITSLDTLISKTADTQLMFDQAEAYFTDIFEVIKKMENSIQTFINESKLDNIGHVLSTNRDYLIERYAAIVKIEMPGIAIIMKNEIKAIEKAMSILNINFVAYNFDSSSKDFALSQLKLSEDSTEHYPSKGEKTD
;
A
#
# COMPACT_ATOMS: atom_id res chain seq x y z
N MET A 1 29.96 118.77 -37.17
CA MET A 1 30.48 117.45 -37.61
C MET A 1 31.88 117.11 -37.08
N LEU A 2 33.00 117.68 -37.54
CA LEU A 2 34.35 117.29 -37.02
C LEU A 2 34.60 117.66 -35.54
N GLY A 3 34.14 118.84 -35.09
CA GLY A 3 34.31 119.27 -33.69
C GLY A 3 33.39 118.57 -32.69
N GLU A 4 32.21 118.11 -33.13
CA GLU A 4 31.31 117.29 -32.29
C GLU A 4 31.85 115.87 -32.16
N LEU A 5 32.43 115.32 -33.24
CA LEU A 5 33.03 113.99 -33.23
C LEU A 5 34.24 113.91 -32.27
N SER A 6 35.08 114.95 -32.24
CA SER A 6 36.20 115.05 -31.28
C SER A 6 35.70 115.07 -29.83
N ARG A 7 34.68 115.89 -29.53
CA ARG A 7 34.11 115.97 -28.17
C ARG A 7 33.44 114.67 -27.74
N THR A 8 32.79 113.95 -28.66
CA THR A 8 32.24 112.62 -28.37
C THR A 8 33.34 111.58 -28.13
N TYR A 9 34.46 111.67 -28.85
CA TYR A 9 35.62 110.78 -28.63
C TYR A 9 36.29 111.06 -27.28
N ASP A 10 36.44 112.33 -26.92
CA ASP A 10 37.00 112.73 -25.62
C ASP A 10 36.09 112.31 -24.46
N ALA A 11 34.77 112.55 -24.58
CA ALA A 11 33.78 112.10 -23.59
C ALA A 11 33.73 110.57 -23.46
N LEU A 12 33.82 109.85 -24.57
CA LEU A 12 33.89 108.38 -24.56
C LEU A 12 35.21 107.89 -23.92
N GLY A 13 36.32 108.58 -24.17
CA GLY A 13 37.59 108.36 -23.50
C GLY A 13 37.51 108.54 -21.99
N GLU A 14 36.86 109.62 -21.53
CA GLU A 14 36.60 109.87 -20.10
C GLU A 14 35.70 108.79 -19.47
N ILE A 15 34.65 108.36 -20.19
CA ILE A 15 33.78 107.26 -19.72
C ILE A 15 34.59 105.98 -19.57
N TYR A 16 35.39 105.59 -20.57
CA TYR A 16 36.22 104.38 -20.47
C TYR A 16 37.28 104.48 -19.37
N GLN A 17 37.88 105.65 -19.16
CA GLN A 17 38.82 105.85 -18.05
C GLN A 17 38.12 105.76 -16.68
N SER A 18 36.91 106.33 -16.56
CA SER A 18 36.11 106.23 -15.34
C SER A 18 35.68 104.79 -15.05
N GLU A 19 35.29 104.04 -16.09
CA GLU A 19 34.88 102.65 -15.96
C GLU A 19 36.08 101.74 -15.64
N LYS A 20 37.23 101.99 -16.28
CA LYS A 20 38.50 101.31 -15.95
C LYS A 20 38.90 101.56 -14.50
N LYS A 21 38.80 102.81 -14.03
CA LYS A 21 39.09 103.18 -12.64
C LYS A 21 38.14 102.48 -11.66
N SER A 22 36.84 102.49 -11.93
CA SER A 22 35.85 101.79 -11.08
C SER A 22 36.09 100.27 -11.03
N LYS A 23 36.44 99.65 -12.16
CA LYS A 23 36.79 98.22 -12.21
C LYS A 23 38.09 97.92 -11.46
N LEU A 24 39.10 98.78 -11.56
CA LEU A 24 40.34 98.65 -10.80
C LEU A 24 40.10 98.76 -9.29
N GLU A 25 39.32 99.73 -8.84
CA GLU A 25 38.97 99.88 -7.41
C GLU A 25 38.27 98.63 -6.87
N LYS A 26 37.33 98.05 -7.64
CA LYS A 26 36.67 96.79 -7.26
C LYS A 26 37.64 95.61 -7.25
N TYR A 27 38.53 95.51 -8.23
CA TYR A 27 39.55 94.48 -8.29
C TYR A 27 40.50 94.53 -7.09
N ASP A 28 40.95 95.73 -6.72
CA ASP A 28 41.80 95.94 -5.55
C ASP A 28 41.08 95.57 -4.25
N MET A 29 39.79 95.89 -4.12
CA MET A 29 38.97 95.42 -2.99
C MET A 29 38.88 93.89 -2.93
N PHE A 30 38.66 93.20 -4.05
CA PHE A 30 38.62 91.74 -4.07
C PHE A 30 39.96 91.11 -3.67
N LEU A 31 41.09 91.70 -4.09
CA LEU A 31 42.41 91.24 -3.67
C LEU A 31 42.60 91.36 -2.15
N VAL A 32 42.16 92.47 -1.56
CA VAL A 32 42.20 92.67 -0.10
C VAL A 32 41.33 91.63 0.61
N TRP A 33 40.13 91.35 0.10
CA TRP A 33 39.22 90.35 0.69
C TRP A 33 39.77 88.92 0.59
N ILE A 34 40.37 88.56 -0.53
CA ILE A 34 40.98 87.24 -0.72
C ILE A 34 42.13 87.04 0.27
N LYS A 35 43.03 88.04 0.39
CA LYS A 35 44.10 88.01 1.39
C LYS A 35 43.54 87.86 2.80
N ARG A 36 42.58 88.69 3.18
CA ARG A 36 42.00 88.63 4.53
C ARG A 36 41.31 87.31 4.83
N LYS A 37 40.63 86.70 3.85
CA LYS A 37 40.03 85.37 4.01
C LYS A 37 41.09 84.29 4.19
N HIS A 38 42.22 84.41 3.48
CA HIS A 38 43.35 83.51 3.65
C HIS A 38 43.97 83.66 5.04
N ASP A 39 44.26 84.89 5.46
CA ASP A 39 44.84 85.20 6.78
C ASP A 39 43.94 84.66 7.91
N ILE A 40 42.62 84.91 7.86
CA ILE A 40 41.68 84.39 8.87
C ILE A 40 41.65 82.86 8.89
N ASN A 41 41.69 82.19 7.73
CA ASN A 41 41.74 80.73 7.69
C ASN A 41 43.07 80.19 8.23
N GLN A 42 44.16 80.91 8.01
CA GLN A 42 45.46 80.57 8.58
C GLN A 42 45.42 80.72 10.10
N ASP A 43 44.90 81.82 10.63
CA ASP A 43 44.72 82.04 12.07
C ASP A 43 43.86 80.94 12.72
N ILE A 44 42.77 80.51 12.06
CA ILE A 44 41.92 79.42 12.52
C ILE A 44 42.70 78.10 12.59
N ASN A 45 43.48 77.78 11.56
CA ASN A 45 44.28 76.55 11.55
C ASN A 45 45.40 76.61 12.59
N GLU A 46 46.05 77.77 12.76
CA GLU A 46 47.04 77.98 13.80
C GLU A 46 46.44 77.79 15.20
N ILE A 47 45.22 78.26 15.46
CA ILE A 47 44.52 78.02 16.74
C ILE A 47 44.22 76.53 16.94
N ILE A 48 43.83 75.82 15.88
CA ILE A 48 43.53 74.37 15.94
C ILE A 48 44.81 73.56 16.22
N ASP A 49 45.94 73.95 15.62
CA ASP A 49 47.20 73.21 15.70
C ASP A 49 48.07 73.62 16.92
N SER A 50 47.85 74.80 17.51
CA SER A 50 48.65 75.32 18.64
C SER A 50 48.03 75.10 20.02
N SER A 51 46.78 74.66 20.09
CA SER A 51 46.05 74.41 21.34
C SER A 51 45.68 72.93 21.49
N PRO A 52 45.88 72.33 22.68
CA PRO A 52 45.47 70.95 22.94
C PRO A 52 43.96 70.75 22.78
N GLU A 53 43.14 71.78 23.03
CA GLU A 53 41.70 71.77 22.79
C GLU A 53 41.35 71.68 21.28
N GLY A 54 42.15 72.32 20.42
CA GLY A 54 41.99 72.29 18.96
C GLY A 54 42.30 70.91 18.35
N GLU A 55 43.41 70.30 18.77
CA GLU A 55 43.75 68.93 18.39
C GLU A 55 42.69 67.93 18.87
N THR A 56 42.21 68.09 20.10
CA THR A 56 41.14 67.25 20.67
C THR A 56 39.85 67.39 19.87
N TYR A 57 39.45 68.62 19.50
CA TYR A 57 38.28 68.85 18.66
C TYR A 57 38.41 68.20 17.27
N SER A 58 39.59 68.32 16.63
CA SER A 58 39.85 67.72 15.32
C SER A 58 39.78 66.19 15.38
N SER A 59 40.33 65.57 16.43
CA SER A 59 40.26 64.14 16.68
C SER A 59 38.81 63.67 16.89
N LEU A 60 38.07 64.32 17.79
CA LEU A 60 36.65 64.01 18.04
C LEU A 60 35.77 64.21 16.81
N LEU A 61 36.07 65.21 15.97
CA LEU A 61 35.34 65.43 14.72
C LEU A 61 35.58 64.32 13.69
N LYS A 62 36.81 63.78 13.62
CA LYS A 62 37.10 62.61 12.78
C LYS A 62 36.39 61.37 13.31
N GLU A 63 36.48 61.10 14.61
CA GLU A 63 35.79 59.98 15.25
C GLU A 63 34.27 60.06 15.05
N SER A 64 33.68 61.25 15.23
CA SER A 64 32.25 61.50 14.98
C SER A 64 31.84 61.20 13.54
N LYS A 65 32.67 61.57 12.55
CA LYS A 65 32.43 61.24 11.14
C LYS A 65 32.54 59.74 10.87
N GLU A 66 33.54 59.07 11.44
CA GLU A 66 33.70 57.61 11.33
C GLU A 66 32.51 56.87 11.94
N LEU A 67 32.07 57.26 13.13
CA LEU A 67 30.87 56.74 13.78
C LEU A 67 29.62 56.96 12.91
N SER A 68 29.48 58.12 12.27
CA SER A 68 28.37 58.40 11.36
C SER A 68 28.37 57.43 10.17
N TYR A 69 29.53 57.18 9.55
CA TYR A 69 29.64 56.20 8.47
C TYR A 69 29.32 54.77 8.91
N GLU A 70 29.71 54.40 10.13
CA GLU A 70 29.42 53.08 10.69
C GLU A 70 27.93 52.91 11.01
N ILE A 71 27.28 53.95 11.54
CA ILE A 71 25.82 53.99 11.72
C ILE A 71 25.12 53.80 10.37
N ASP A 72 25.49 54.56 9.34
CA ASP A 72 24.90 54.44 8.00
C ASP A 72 25.12 53.05 7.39
N ARG A 73 26.24 52.40 7.69
CA ARG A 73 26.51 51.02 7.26
C ARG A 73 25.58 50.03 7.97
N MET A 74 25.48 50.13 9.30
CA MET A 74 24.62 49.25 10.11
C MET A 74 23.14 49.44 9.78
N GLU A 75 22.69 50.66 9.50
CA GLU A 75 21.31 50.92 9.09
C GLU A 75 20.96 50.27 7.75
N ARG A 76 21.89 50.33 6.77
CA ARG A 76 21.75 49.62 5.49
C ARG A 76 21.68 48.11 5.67
N GLU A 77 22.51 47.58 6.56
CA GLU A 77 22.52 46.14 6.87
C GLU A 77 21.22 45.71 7.56
N LEU A 78 20.73 46.48 8.54
CA LEU A 78 19.43 46.28 9.19
C LEU A 78 18.28 46.31 8.19
N LEU A 79 18.30 47.26 7.25
CA LEU A 79 17.31 47.34 6.17
C LEU A 79 17.35 46.07 5.30
N HIS A 80 18.54 45.59 4.95
CA HIS A 80 18.71 44.36 4.18
C HIS A 80 18.19 43.13 4.94
N LEU A 81 18.54 42.98 6.22
CA LEU A 81 18.05 41.90 7.07
C LEU A 81 16.53 41.94 7.25
N ARG A 82 15.94 43.13 7.39
CA ARG A 82 14.47 43.29 7.45
C ARG A 82 13.79 42.83 6.16
N LYS A 83 14.36 43.18 4.99
CA LYS A 83 13.88 42.70 3.69
C LYS A 83 14.00 41.18 3.56
N LYS A 84 15.14 40.60 3.96
CA LYS A 84 15.37 39.16 3.97
C LYS A 84 14.37 38.43 4.88
N ARG A 85 14.14 38.93 6.09
CA ARG A 85 13.12 38.41 7.01
C ARG A 85 11.72 38.43 6.40
N LYS A 86 11.35 39.51 5.71
CA LYS A 86 10.04 39.61 5.04
C LYS A 86 9.89 38.54 3.95
N LEU A 87 10.94 38.33 3.13
CA LEU A 87 10.95 37.28 2.11
C LEU A 87 10.84 35.88 2.73
N VAL A 88 11.62 35.59 3.78
CA VAL A 88 11.57 34.30 4.47
C VAL A 88 10.18 34.05 5.08
N ASN A 89 9.57 35.06 5.71
CA ASN A 89 8.21 34.94 6.23
C ASN A 89 7.18 34.66 5.14
N GLN A 90 7.32 35.28 3.97
CA GLN A 90 6.45 35.00 2.83
C GLN A 90 6.62 33.55 2.34
N GLN A 91 7.87 33.08 2.19
CA GLN A 91 8.15 31.69 1.83
C GLN A 91 7.62 30.70 2.87
N LEU A 92 7.68 31.04 4.17
CA LEU A 92 7.11 30.22 5.24
C LEU A 92 5.58 30.10 5.11
N LEU A 93 4.90 31.18 4.78
CA LEU A 93 3.45 31.15 4.56
C LEU A 93 3.06 30.32 3.34
N GLU A 94 3.78 30.49 2.23
CA GLU A 94 3.55 29.72 0.99
C GLU A 94 3.82 28.23 1.21
N THR A 95 4.94 27.88 1.85
CA THR A 95 5.28 26.48 2.14
C THR A 95 4.29 25.84 3.12
N LYS A 96 3.82 26.57 4.13
CA LYS A 96 2.75 26.10 5.03
C LYS A 96 1.46 25.82 4.26
N SER A 97 1.03 26.75 3.40
CA SER A 97 -0.17 26.56 2.56
C SER A 97 -0.06 25.33 1.67
N LEU A 98 1.09 25.13 1.00
CA LEU A 98 1.33 23.93 0.18
C LEU A 98 1.33 22.64 1.01
N LEU A 99 1.89 22.68 2.22
CA LEU A 99 1.87 21.56 3.15
C LEU A 99 0.43 21.23 3.57
N ASP A 100 -0.36 22.24 3.94
CA ASP A 100 -1.76 22.07 4.33
C ASP A 100 -2.59 21.45 3.18
N ILE A 101 -2.36 21.87 1.94
CA ILE A 101 -3.00 21.26 0.76
C ILE A 101 -2.61 19.77 0.61
N LYS A 102 -1.34 19.42 0.77
CA LYS A 102 -0.87 18.03 0.67
C LYS A 102 -1.42 17.17 1.81
N LEU A 103 -1.43 17.70 3.02
CA LEU A 103 -2.01 17.02 4.19
C LEU A 103 -3.50 16.78 3.99
N ASN A 104 -4.26 17.80 3.56
CA ASN A 104 -5.68 17.67 3.29
C ASN A 104 -5.98 16.62 2.22
N LYS A 105 -5.14 16.51 1.18
CA LYS A 105 -5.26 15.43 0.19
C LYS A 105 -5.17 14.05 0.85
N HIS A 106 -4.16 13.83 1.71
CA HIS A 106 -3.99 12.56 2.39
C HIS A 106 -5.07 12.30 3.46
N TYR A 107 -5.56 13.33 4.15
CA TYR A 107 -6.70 13.21 5.06
C TYR A 107 -7.96 12.76 4.31
N ASN A 108 -8.23 13.34 3.14
CA ASN A 108 -9.35 12.92 2.31
C ASN A 108 -9.18 11.48 1.80
N GLU A 109 -7.97 11.10 1.38
CA GLU A 109 -7.67 9.71 0.98
C GLU A 109 -7.94 8.74 2.14
N LEU A 110 -7.46 9.06 3.34
CA LEU A 110 -7.69 8.25 4.54
C LEU A 110 -9.19 8.15 4.87
N GLU A 111 -9.91 9.27 4.88
CA GLU A 111 -11.36 9.29 5.15
C GLU A 111 -12.12 8.42 4.14
N THR A 112 -11.76 8.47 2.85
CA THR A 112 -12.40 7.61 1.84
C THR A 112 -12.08 6.13 2.03
N LEU A 113 -10.91 5.79 2.57
CA LEU A 113 -10.56 4.40 2.89
C LEU A 113 -11.35 3.91 4.10
N GLU A 114 -11.41 4.70 5.18
CA GLU A 114 -12.20 4.39 6.37
C GLU A 114 -13.69 4.22 6.04
N GLN A 115 -14.25 5.07 5.18
CA GLN A 115 -15.63 4.93 4.71
C GLN A 115 -15.85 3.63 3.93
N LYS A 116 -14.91 3.26 3.04
CA LYS A 116 -14.98 1.99 2.29
C LYS A 116 -14.86 0.78 3.22
N GLU A 117 -13.98 0.84 4.20
CA GLU A 117 -13.77 -0.21 5.20
C GLU A 117 -15.03 -0.44 6.04
N VAL A 118 -15.63 0.63 6.57
CA VAL A 118 -16.90 0.55 7.31
C VAL A 118 -18.02 -0.04 6.44
N LEU A 119 -18.10 0.37 5.16
CA LEU A 119 -19.09 -0.18 4.24
C LEU A 119 -18.86 -1.68 3.98
N GLU A 120 -17.62 -2.10 3.75
CA GLU A 120 -17.27 -3.50 3.48
C GLU A 120 -17.52 -4.38 4.72
N ILE A 121 -17.10 -3.94 5.91
CA ILE A 121 -17.39 -4.65 7.18
C ILE A 121 -18.90 -4.76 7.38
N SER A 122 -19.66 -3.71 7.05
CA SER A 122 -21.12 -3.76 7.14
C SER A 122 -21.74 -4.75 6.15
N PHE A 123 -21.14 -4.92 4.96
CA PHE A 123 -21.56 -5.87 3.96
C PHE A 123 -21.27 -7.31 4.40
N LEU A 124 -20.05 -7.58 4.87
CA LEU A 124 -19.65 -8.87 5.44
C LEU A 124 -20.53 -9.30 6.62
N TYR A 125 -20.98 -8.34 7.43
CA TYR A 125 -21.95 -8.61 8.50
C TYR A 125 -23.34 -8.98 7.94
N LYS A 126 -23.84 -8.27 6.92
CA LYS A 126 -25.12 -8.60 6.26
C LYS A 126 -25.09 -9.99 5.59
N GLU A 127 -23.95 -10.37 5.03
CA GLU A 127 -23.73 -11.69 4.45
C GLU A 127 -23.53 -12.80 5.50
N LYS A 128 -23.63 -12.47 6.79
CA LYS A 128 -23.43 -13.40 7.93
C LYS A 128 -22.04 -14.06 7.96
N LEU A 129 -21.06 -13.47 7.28
CA LEU A 129 -19.64 -13.90 7.35
C LEU A 129 -18.99 -13.48 8.67
N LEU A 130 -19.54 -12.42 9.29
CA LEU A 130 -19.14 -11.90 10.59
C LEU A 130 -20.23 -12.13 11.65
N VAL A 131 -19.80 -12.31 12.90
CA VAL A 131 -20.68 -12.63 14.05
C VAL A 131 -21.24 -11.38 14.72
N SER A 132 -20.53 -10.26 14.64
CA SER A 132 -20.93 -8.97 15.19
C SER A 132 -20.49 -7.85 14.27
N LYS A 133 -21.24 -6.74 14.34
CA LYS A 133 -20.98 -5.53 13.55
C LYS A 133 -19.86 -4.66 14.15
N ASP A 134 -19.54 -4.85 15.43
CA ASP A 134 -18.61 -4.03 16.20
C ASP A 134 -17.21 -4.65 16.31
N MET A 135 -16.82 -5.53 15.37
CA MET A 135 -15.44 -6.03 15.33
C MET A 135 -14.49 -4.98 14.76
N SER A 136 -13.30 -4.88 15.33
CA SER A 136 -12.22 -4.08 14.76
C SER A 136 -11.69 -4.69 13.46
N ASP A 137 -11.10 -3.86 12.61
CA ASP A 137 -10.59 -4.26 11.29
C ASP A 137 -9.56 -5.40 11.39
N VAL A 138 -8.73 -5.36 12.44
CA VAL A 138 -7.72 -6.39 12.73
C VAL A 138 -8.38 -7.73 13.09
N GLU A 139 -9.50 -7.69 13.81
CA GLU A 139 -10.26 -8.89 14.18
C GLU A 139 -10.99 -9.48 12.97
N VAL A 140 -11.59 -8.62 12.14
CA VAL A 140 -12.22 -9.02 10.86
C VAL A 140 -11.18 -9.72 9.98
N PHE A 141 -10.01 -9.12 9.80
CA PHE A 141 -8.91 -9.71 9.02
C PHE A 141 -8.48 -11.09 9.56
N LYS A 142 -8.24 -11.19 10.88
CA LYS A 142 -7.83 -12.47 11.50
C LYS A 142 -8.88 -13.54 11.29
N LYS A 143 -10.16 -13.19 11.46
CA LYS A 143 -11.26 -14.13 11.34
C LYS A 143 -11.44 -14.63 9.91
N LEU A 144 -11.40 -13.73 8.92
CA LEU A 144 -11.43 -14.09 7.50
C LEU A 144 -10.24 -15.01 7.17
N LYS A 145 -9.04 -14.71 7.66
CA LYS A 145 -7.87 -15.58 7.47
C LYS A 145 -8.09 -16.98 8.03
N THR A 146 -8.66 -17.10 9.23
CA THR A 146 -8.98 -18.42 9.82
C THR A 146 -10.04 -19.17 9.00
N GLN A 147 -11.08 -18.47 8.52
CA GLN A 147 -12.10 -19.06 7.66
C GLN A 147 -11.49 -19.57 6.35
N ILE A 148 -10.62 -18.79 5.69
CA ILE A 148 -9.90 -19.21 4.48
C ILE A 148 -9.07 -20.46 4.75
N THR A 149 -8.27 -20.48 5.81
CA THR A 149 -7.46 -21.68 6.13
C THR A 149 -8.32 -22.92 6.41
N SER A 150 -9.51 -22.73 7.01
CA SER A 150 -10.44 -23.83 7.23
C SER A 150 -11.02 -24.33 5.91
N LEU A 151 -11.38 -23.43 4.99
CA LEU A 151 -11.83 -23.79 3.64
C LEU A 151 -10.75 -24.53 2.86
N ASP A 152 -9.48 -24.08 2.92
CA ASP A 152 -8.36 -24.77 2.27
C ASP A 152 -8.22 -26.22 2.78
N THR A 153 -8.37 -26.45 4.10
CA THR A 153 -8.34 -27.81 4.65
C THR A 153 -9.54 -28.66 4.26
N LEU A 154 -10.71 -28.06 4.03
CA LEU A 154 -11.89 -28.78 3.54
C LEU A 154 -11.71 -29.14 2.06
N ILE A 155 -11.20 -28.21 1.26
CA ILE A 155 -10.89 -28.42 -0.16
C ILE A 155 -9.87 -29.56 -0.31
N SER A 156 -8.80 -29.57 0.49
CA SER A 156 -7.82 -30.66 0.45
C SER A 156 -8.45 -32.01 0.80
N LYS A 157 -9.26 -32.07 1.85
CA LYS A 157 -9.98 -33.30 2.23
C LYS A 157 -10.94 -33.78 1.16
N THR A 158 -11.65 -32.87 0.48
CA THR A 158 -12.53 -33.25 -0.64
C THR A 158 -11.75 -33.80 -1.82
N ALA A 159 -10.56 -33.26 -2.12
CA ALA A 159 -9.68 -33.79 -3.16
C ALA A 159 -9.20 -35.21 -2.81
N ASP A 160 -8.80 -35.43 -1.55
CA ASP A 160 -8.40 -36.76 -1.07
C ASP A 160 -9.57 -37.76 -1.17
N THR A 161 -10.79 -37.33 -0.82
CA THR A 161 -12.00 -38.17 -0.92
C THR A 161 -12.35 -38.49 -2.37
N GLN A 162 -12.19 -37.54 -3.29
CA GLN A 162 -12.41 -37.79 -4.72
C GLN A 162 -11.41 -38.81 -5.27
N LEU A 163 -10.13 -38.71 -4.89
CA LEU A 163 -9.13 -39.71 -5.26
C LEU A 163 -9.49 -41.11 -4.73
N MET A 164 -10.05 -41.20 -3.53
CA MET A 164 -10.55 -42.47 -3.00
C MET A 164 -11.72 -43.01 -3.84
N PHE A 165 -12.65 -42.16 -4.27
CA PHE A 165 -13.75 -42.59 -5.16
C PHE A 165 -13.25 -43.06 -6.53
N ASP A 166 -12.31 -42.35 -7.15
CA ASP A 166 -11.74 -42.74 -8.43
C ASP A 166 -11.00 -44.09 -8.32
N GLN A 167 -10.29 -44.32 -7.21
CA GLN A 167 -9.66 -45.61 -6.91
C GLN A 167 -10.69 -46.72 -6.73
N ALA A 168 -11.78 -46.46 -5.99
CA ALA A 168 -12.87 -47.40 -5.80
C ALA A 168 -13.52 -47.83 -7.13
N GLU A 169 -13.77 -46.87 -8.03
CA GLU A 169 -14.34 -47.12 -9.35
C GLU A 169 -13.44 -48.01 -10.20
N ALA A 170 -12.13 -47.75 -10.20
CA ALA A 170 -11.15 -48.58 -10.89
C ALA A 170 -11.14 -50.02 -10.36
N TYR A 171 -11.20 -50.20 -9.02
CA TYR A 171 -11.30 -51.52 -8.41
C TYR A 171 -12.58 -52.26 -8.79
N PHE A 172 -13.73 -51.58 -8.78
CA PHE A 172 -15.00 -52.19 -9.20
C PHE A 172 -14.96 -52.62 -10.66
N THR A 173 -14.43 -51.78 -11.54
CA THR A 173 -14.34 -52.09 -12.98
C THR A 173 -13.50 -53.34 -13.21
N ASP A 174 -12.32 -53.44 -12.58
CA ASP A 174 -11.46 -54.62 -12.66
C ASP A 174 -12.16 -55.89 -12.14
N ILE A 175 -12.79 -55.81 -10.96
CA ILE A 175 -13.51 -56.95 -10.35
C ILE A 175 -14.67 -57.42 -11.24
N PHE A 176 -15.53 -56.50 -11.70
CA PHE A 176 -16.67 -56.87 -12.54
C PHE A 176 -16.25 -57.41 -13.91
N GLU A 177 -15.16 -56.91 -14.49
CA GLU A 177 -14.60 -57.50 -15.71
C GLU A 177 -14.12 -58.93 -15.50
N VAL A 178 -13.44 -59.20 -14.39
CA VAL A 178 -12.95 -60.55 -14.06
C VAL A 178 -14.11 -61.52 -13.82
N ILE A 179 -15.13 -61.11 -13.05
CA ILE A 179 -16.35 -61.90 -12.84
C ILE A 179 -17.05 -62.17 -14.17
N LYS A 180 -17.21 -61.15 -15.03
CA LYS A 180 -17.84 -61.32 -16.34
C LYS A 180 -17.05 -62.25 -17.25
N LYS A 181 -15.71 -62.20 -17.23
CA LYS A 181 -14.84 -63.14 -17.97
C LYS A 181 -15.00 -64.56 -17.42
N MET A 182 -15.09 -64.72 -16.10
CA MET A 182 -15.35 -65.99 -15.45
C MET A 182 -16.70 -66.57 -15.91
N GLU A 183 -17.78 -65.80 -15.81
CA GLU A 183 -19.13 -66.21 -16.22
C GLU A 183 -19.17 -66.65 -17.68
N ASN A 184 -18.60 -65.85 -18.59
CA ASN A 184 -18.52 -66.20 -20.01
C ASN A 184 -17.73 -67.48 -20.27
N SER A 185 -16.63 -67.68 -19.53
CA SER A 185 -15.79 -68.88 -19.66
C SER A 185 -16.53 -70.12 -19.16
N ILE A 186 -17.19 -70.01 -18.01
CA ILE A 186 -18.02 -71.09 -17.45
C ILE A 186 -19.16 -71.44 -18.41
N GLN A 187 -19.87 -70.43 -18.94
CA GLN A 187 -20.95 -70.65 -19.91
C GLN A 187 -20.44 -71.37 -21.17
N THR A 188 -19.28 -70.99 -21.67
CA THR A 188 -18.64 -71.64 -22.82
C THR A 188 -18.28 -73.09 -22.51
N PHE A 189 -17.69 -73.36 -21.34
CA PHE A 189 -17.33 -74.72 -20.94
C PHE A 189 -18.55 -75.62 -20.68
N ILE A 190 -19.65 -75.07 -20.17
CA ILE A 190 -20.93 -75.79 -20.06
C ILE A 190 -21.44 -76.16 -21.46
N ASN A 191 -21.47 -75.20 -22.39
CA ASN A 191 -21.93 -75.44 -23.76
C ASN A 191 -21.05 -76.46 -24.51
N GLU A 192 -19.74 -76.46 -24.25
CA GLU A 192 -18.76 -77.38 -24.84
C GLU A 192 -18.59 -78.71 -24.07
N SER A 193 -19.33 -78.91 -22.98
CA SER A 193 -19.23 -80.10 -22.10
C SER A 193 -17.84 -80.35 -21.51
N LYS A 194 -17.02 -79.30 -21.36
CA LYS A 194 -15.65 -79.33 -20.79
C LYS A 194 -15.67 -79.01 -19.29
N LEU A 195 -16.37 -79.83 -18.51
CA LEU A 195 -16.61 -79.59 -17.09
C LEU A 195 -15.33 -79.58 -16.25
N ASP A 196 -14.28 -80.29 -16.67
CA ASP A 196 -12.99 -80.36 -15.97
C ASP A 196 -12.29 -78.99 -15.89
N ASN A 197 -12.54 -78.08 -16.85
CA ASN A 197 -11.92 -76.76 -16.90
C ASN A 197 -12.62 -75.72 -16.00
N ILE A 198 -13.86 -75.99 -15.57
CA ILE A 198 -14.65 -75.09 -14.72
C ILE A 198 -13.99 -74.95 -13.35
N GLY A 199 -13.44 -76.04 -12.81
CA GLY A 199 -12.82 -76.01 -11.49
C GLY A 199 -11.55 -75.17 -11.43
N HIS A 200 -10.74 -75.20 -12.49
CA HIS A 200 -9.55 -74.35 -12.60
C HIS A 200 -9.95 -72.86 -12.64
N VAL A 201 -10.94 -72.50 -13.46
CA VAL A 201 -11.39 -71.11 -13.59
C VAL A 201 -12.02 -70.58 -12.30
N LEU A 202 -12.80 -71.38 -11.58
CA LEU A 202 -13.35 -70.99 -10.28
C LEU A 202 -12.25 -70.80 -9.23
N SER A 203 -11.26 -71.69 -9.17
CA SER A 203 -10.15 -71.56 -8.21
C SER A 203 -9.30 -70.33 -8.48
N THR A 204 -8.92 -70.07 -9.73
CA THR A 204 -8.10 -68.90 -10.09
C THR A 204 -8.81 -67.58 -9.80
N ASN A 205 -10.11 -67.49 -10.12
CA ASN A 205 -10.88 -66.27 -9.84
C ASN A 205 -11.13 -66.09 -8.33
N ARG A 206 -11.33 -67.17 -7.59
CA ARG A 206 -11.44 -67.13 -6.12
C ARG A 206 -10.17 -66.56 -5.49
N ASP A 207 -9.01 -67.09 -5.85
CA ASP A 207 -7.74 -66.67 -5.26
C ASP A 207 -7.42 -65.20 -5.62
N TYR A 208 -7.73 -64.80 -6.85
CA TYR A 208 -7.64 -63.40 -7.28
C TYR A 208 -8.54 -62.47 -6.46
N LEU A 209 -9.81 -62.84 -6.26
CA LEU A 209 -10.75 -62.03 -5.47
C LEU A 209 -10.35 -61.98 -3.98
N ILE A 210 -9.75 -63.03 -3.43
CA ILE A 210 -9.21 -63.03 -2.06
C ILE A 210 -8.03 -62.06 -1.93
N GLU A 211 -7.10 -62.06 -2.88
CA GLU A 211 -5.97 -61.13 -2.90
C GLU A 211 -6.46 -59.67 -3.00
N ARG A 212 -7.43 -59.42 -3.88
CA ARG A 212 -8.05 -58.09 -4.04
C ARG A 212 -8.85 -57.67 -2.81
N TYR A 213 -9.52 -58.59 -2.12
CA TYR A 213 -10.23 -58.32 -0.88
C TYR A 213 -9.27 -57.83 0.21
N ALA A 214 -8.10 -58.47 0.35
CA ALA A 214 -7.07 -58.05 1.29
C ALA A 214 -6.52 -56.64 0.98
N ALA A 215 -6.45 -56.25 -0.30
CA ALA A 215 -6.06 -54.90 -0.70
C ALA A 215 -7.12 -53.85 -0.34
N ILE A 216 -8.41 -54.15 -0.57
CA ILE A 216 -9.53 -53.25 -0.28
C ILE A 216 -9.75 -53.04 1.23
N VAL A 217 -9.50 -54.07 2.05
CA VAL A 217 -9.52 -53.93 3.51
C VAL A 217 -8.44 -52.96 4.01
N LYS A 218 -7.28 -52.88 3.35
CA LYS A 218 -6.22 -51.91 3.69
C LYS A 218 -6.55 -50.47 3.29
N ILE A 219 -7.45 -50.27 2.33
CA ILE A 219 -7.88 -48.95 1.83
C ILE A 219 -9.14 -48.46 2.57
N GLU A 220 -9.63 -49.22 3.56
CA GLU A 220 -10.77 -48.86 4.41
C GLU A 220 -12.07 -48.56 3.63
N MET A 221 -12.37 -49.36 2.60
CA MET A 221 -13.61 -49.25 1.82
C MET A 221 -14.62 -50.35 2.20
N PRO A 222 -15.42 -50.17 3.27
CA PRO A 222 -16.24 -51.24 3.85
C PRO A 222 -17.34 -51.75 2.91
N GLY A 223 -17.93 -50.87 2.08
CA GLY A 223 -18.97 -51.26 1.13
C GLY A 223 -18.47 -52.25 0.07
N ILE A 224 -17.25 -52.03 -0.44
CA ILE A 224 -16.63 -52.88 -1.47
C ILE A 224 -16.23 -54.23 -0.88
N ALA A 225 -15.68 -54.22 0.33
CA ALA A 225 -15.33 -55.43 1.06
C ALA A 225 -16.53 -56.39 1.22
N ILE A 226 -17.73 -55.85 1.49
CA ILE A 226 -18.96 -56.66 1.60
C ILE A 226 -19.33 -57.32 0.27
N ILE A 227 -19.29 -56.58 -0.85
CA ILE A 227 -19.61 -57.10 -2.18
C ILE A 227 -18.65 -58.24 -2.55
N MET A 228 -17.34 -58.02 -2.36
CA MET A 228 -16.33 -59.04 -2.63
C MET A 228 -16.46 -60.28 -1.75
N LYS A 229 -16.76 -60.09 -0.47
CA LYS A 229 -17.01 -61.20 0.46
C LYS A 229 -18.18 -62.06 0.01
N ASN A 230 -19.24 -61.45 -0.52
CA ASN A 230 -20.38 -62.18 -1.05
C ASN A 230 -20.02 -62.94 -2.33
N GLU A 231 -19.23 -62.36 -3.22
CA GLU A 231 -18.80 -63.01 -4.47
C GLU A 231 -17.88 -64.20 -4.22
N ILE A 232 -16.88 -64.05 -3.33
CA ILE A 232 -15.99 -65.15 -2.93
C ILE A 232 -16.80 -66.32 -2.36
N LYS A 233 -17.79 -66.03 -1.51
CA LYS A 233 -18.70 -67.06 -0.98
C LYS A 233 -19.57 -67.71 -2.05
N ALA A 234 -20.00 -66.96 -3.07
CA ALA A 234 -20.76 -67.50 -4.19
C ALA A 234 -19.91 -68.48 -5.01
N ILE A 235 -18.65 -68.13 -5.29
CA ILE A 235 -17.68 -69.00 -5.98
C ILE A 235 -17.38 -70.25 -5.15
N GLU A 236 -17.13 -70.10 -3.85
CA GLU A 236 -16.92 -71.24 -2.93
C GLU A 236 -18.12 -72.19 -2.92
N LYS A 237 -19.35 -71.65 -2.89
CA LYS A 237 -20.57 -72.45 -2.99
C LYS A 237 -20.67 -73.19 -4.32
N ALA A 238 -20.30 -72.55 -5.43
CA ALA A 238 -20.25 -73.19 -6.75
C ALA A 238 -19.21 -74.32 -6.79
N MET A 239 -18.03 -74.11 -6.19
CA MET A 239 -17.00 -75.14 -6.06
C MET A 239 -17.48 -76.33 -5.21
N SER A 240 -18.23 -76.09 -4.12
CA SER A 240 -18.83 -77.15 -3.31
C SER A 240 -19.85 -77.99 -4.08
N ILE A 241 -20.70 -77.35 -4.91
CA ILE A 241 -21.68 -78.06 -5.75
C ILE A 241 -20.98 -78.99 -6.75
N LEU A 242 -19.83 -78.57 -7.26
CA LEU A 242 -19.02 -79.33 -8.22
C LEU A 242 -18.06 -80.34 -7.56
N ASN A 243 -18.13 -80.53 -6.23
CA ASN A 243 -17.23 -81.39 -5.45
C ASN A 243 -15.73 -81.06 -5.64
N ILE A 244 -15.40 -79.80 -5.90
CA ILE A 244 -14.01 -79.35 -6.01
C ILE A 244 -13.48 -79.10 -4.59
N ASN A 245 -12.32 -79.68 -4.26
CA ASN A 245 -11.68 -79.43 -2.96
C ASN A 245 -11.16 -77.99 -2.88
N PHE A 246 -11.59 -77.25 -1.86
CA PHE A 246 -11.05 -75.93 -1.52
C PHE A 246 -11.06 -75.70 -0.01
N VAL A 247 -10.21 -74.78 0.47
CA VAL A 247 -10.18 -74.35 1.87
C VAL A 247 -10.96 -73.03 1.96
N ALA A 248 -12.12 -73.02 2.62
CA ALA A 248 -12.95 -71.83 2.76
C ALA A 248 -12.18 -70.67 3.38
N TYR A 249 -12.33 -69.47 2.81
CA TYR A 249 -11.61 -68.29 3.28
C TYR A 249 -12.29 -67.74 4.54
N ASN A 250 -11.53 -67.68 5.65
CA ASN A 250 -12.01 -67.08 6.89
C ASN A 250 -11.84 -65.57 6.83
N PHE A 251 -12.96 -64.88 6.66
CA PHE A 251 -13.01 -63.43 6.82
C PHE A 251 -12.92 -63.11 8.32
N ASP A 252 -11.79 -62.56 8.78
CA ASP A 252 -11.63 -62.11 10.17
C ASP A 252 -12.81 -61.24 10.62
N SER A 253 -13.26 -61.48 11.85
CA SER A 253 -14.53 -61.02 12.42
C SER A 253 -14.51 -59.57 12.91
N SER A 254 -14.05 -58.61 12.10
CA SER A 254 -14.15 -57.18 12.45
C SER A 254 -15.35 -56.43 11.85
N SER A 255 -16.18 -57.10 11.04
CA SER A 255 -17.42 -56.50 10.53
C SER A 255 -18.64 -57.25 11.07
N LYS A 256 -18.93 -57.05 12.36
CA LYS A 256 -20.31 -57.17 12.86
C LYS A 256 -20.98 -55.80 12.72
N ASP A 257 -22.09 -55.81 11.99
CA ASP A 257 -23.18 -54.83 12.03
C ASP A 257 -22.86 -53.37 11.63
N PHE A 258 -22.62 -53.15 10.34
CA PHE A 258 -22.92 -51.85 9.70
C PHE A 258 -24.10 -51.99 8.71
N ALA A 259 -25.07 -52.85 9.03
CA ALA A 259 -26.27 -53.03 8.22
C ALA A 259 -27.39 -52.10 8.71
N LEU A 260 -27.82 -51.20 7.82
CA LEU A 260 -29.11 -50.50 7.79
C LEU A 260 -29.43 -49.33 8.76
N SER A 261 -28.62 -49.00 9.77
CA SER A 261 -29.00 -47.93 10.71
C SER A 261 -28.65 -46.49 10.30
N GLN A 262 -27.85 -46.26 9.25
CA GLN A 262 -27.52 -44.90 8.77
C GLN A 262 -28.26 -44.47 7.49
N LEU A 263 -29.24 -45.27 7.03
CA LEU A 263 -30.21 -44.85 5.99
C LEU A 263 -31.54 -44.35 6.58
N LYS A 264 -31.59 -44.07 7.89
CA LYS A 264 -32.56 -43.09 8.39
C LYS A 264 -32.02 -41.72 8.01
N LEU A 265 -32.46 -41.25 6.84
CA LEU A 265 -32.59 -39.83 6.55
C LEU A 265 -33.00 -39.12 7.84
N SER A 266 -32.22 -38.13 8.23
CA SER A 266 -32.55 -37.18 9.28
C SER A 266 -33.90 -36.54 8.95
N GLU A 267 -34.99 -37.08 9.49
CA GLU A 267 -36.19 -36.31 9.81
C GLU A 267 -35.83 -35.36 10.96
N ASP A 268 -35.08 -34.34 10.63
CA ASP A 268 -35.11 -33.05 11.33
C ASP A 268 -34.54 -31.98 10.41
N SER A 269 -35.13 -31.89 9.22
CA SER A 269 -35.17 -30.64 8.47
C SER A 269 -36.33 -29.82 9.01
N THR A 270 -36.15 -29.18 10.17
CA THR A 270 -36.98 -28.02 10.51
C THR A 270 -36.50 -26.85 9.64
N GLU A 271 -36.93 -26.89 8.38
CA GLU A 271 -36.95 -25.72 7.51
C GLU A 271 -37.89 -24.69 8.15
N HIS A 272 -37.31 -23.73 8.88
CA HIS A 272 -38.06 -22.57 9.33
C HIS A 272 -38.20 -21.60 8.14
N TYR A 273 -39.18 -21.87 7.28
CA TYR A 273 -39.65 -20.88 6.31
C TYR A 273 -40.38 -19.74 7.04
N PRO A 274 -40.11 -18.47 6.73
CA PRO A 274 -40.93 -17.37 7.22
C PRO A 274 -42.25 -17.36 6.45
N SER A 275 -43.37 -17.59 7.13
CA SER A 275 -44.70 -17.45 6.54
C SER A 275 -44.96 -15.99 6.19
N LYS A 276 -45.08 -15.69 4.90
CA LYS A 276 -45.77 -14.49 4.45
C LYS A 276 -47.28 -14.70 4.61
N GLY A 277 -47.87 -13.90 5.49
CA GLY A 277 -49.19 -13.30 5.32
C GLY A 277 -50.41 -14.22 5.47
N GLU A 278 -51.09 -14.08 6.60
CA GLU A 278 -52.55 -14.07 6.60
C GLU A 278 -53.04 -12.83 7.35
N LYS A 279 -53.89 -12.08 6.66
CA LYS A 279 -54.76 -11.06 7.22
C LYS A 279 -55.79 -11.76 8.09
N THR A 280 -56.06 -11.18 9.25
CA THR A 280 -57.37 -11.27 9.89
C THR A 280 -57.76 -9.87 10.35
N ASP A 281 -59.06 -9.63 10.26
CA ASP A 281 -59.80 -8.37 10.30
C ASP A 281 -59.46 -7.38 11.43
#